data_AF-A0A4Z1GKG6-F1
#
_entry.id   AF-A0A4Z1GKG6-F1
#
_cell.length_a   1.000
_cell.length_b   1.000
_cell.length_c   1.000
_cell.angle_alpha   90.00
_cell.angle_beta   90.00
_cell.angle_gamma   90.00
#
_symmetry.space_group_name_H-M   'P 1'
#
loop_
_entity.id
_entity.type
_entity.pdbx_description
1 polymer ?
#
loop_
_entity_poly.entity_id
_entity_poly.type
_entity_poly.pdbx_seq_one_letter_code
_entity_poly.pdbx_strand_id
1 'polypeptide(L)'
;MAITTPTPQVICTGCGDVSGNAIEVPCSHHYCLTCLEQFFELALTDQSVFPPRCCSKAIPIVSVSSFLRPIVVQTFEKKELEFETRYKVYCSSKRCSTFIPPSNIVKDIVEGTCWEMSAGRVNRRGP
;
A
#
# COMPACT_ATOMS: atom_id res chain seq x y z
N MET A 1 -41.60 7.52 5.23
CA MET A 1 -41.05 6.55 6.19
C MET A 1 -39.81 5.95 5.54
N ALA A 2 -38.62 6.28 6.03
CA ALA A 2 -37.39 5.72 5.48
C ALA A 2 -37.24 4.28 6.03
N ILE A 3 -37.32 3.31 5.13
CA ILE A 3 -36.97 1.91 5.40
C ILE A 3 -35.44 1.87 5.57
N THR A 4 -34.96 1.91 6.80
CA THR A 4 -33.57 1.56 7.11
C THR A 4 -33.46 0.05 7.00
N THR A 5 -33.01 -0.44 5.85
CA THR A 5 -32.66 -1.85 5.66
C THR A 5 -31.67 -2.23 6.77
N PRO A 6 -31.92 -3.28 7.57
CA PRO A 6 -31.04 -3.66 8.66
C PRO A 6 -29.69 -4.08 8.07
N THR A 7 -28.66 -3.28 8.29
CA THR A 7 -27.30 -3.62 7.89
C THR A 7 -26.89 -4.89 8.63
N PRO A 8 -26.38 -5.93 7.94
CA PRO A 8 -25.93 -7.14 8.60
C PRO A 8 -24.83 -6.79 9.61
N GLN A 9 -25.08 -7.12 10.89
CA GLN A 9 -24.15 -6.88 11.99
C GLN A 9 -23.13 -8.02 11.98
N VAL A 10 -21.89 -7.75 11.56
CA VAL A 10 -20.84 -8.77 11.49
C VAL A 10 -19.78 -8.50 12.55
N ILE A 11 -19.24 -9.57 13.14
CA ILE A 11 -18.20 -9.47 14.16
C ILE A 11 -16.85 -9.23 13.49
N CYS A 12 -16.16 -8.18 13.93
CA CYS A 12 -14.81 -7.86 13.50
C CYS A 12 -13.81 -8.87 14.05
N THR A 13 -12.97 -9.44 13.19
CA THR A 13 -11.92 -10.39 13.59
C THR A 13 -10.77 -9.71 14.33
N GLY A 14 -10.58 -8.40 14.14
CA GLY A 14 -9.50 -7.63 14.78
C GLY A 14 -9.80 -7.24 16.22
N CYS A 15 -10.98 -6.65 16.48
CA CYS A 15 -11.36 -6.15 17.81
C CYS A 15 -12.43 -7.00 18.52
N GLY A 16 -13.14 -7.88 17.81
CA GLY A 16 -14.24 -8.67 18.38
C GLY A 16 -15.58 -7.93 18.48
N ASP A 17 -15.64 -6.66 18.09
CA ASP A 17 -16.88 -5.88 18.12
C ASP A 17 -17.78 -6.14 16.91
N VAL A 18 -19.09 -5.96 17.12
CA VAL A 18 -20.08 -5.95 16.04
C VAL A 18 -20.00 -4.66 15.24
N SER A 19 -19.97 -4.77 13.91
CA SER A 19 -19.96 -3.64 13.00
C SER A 19 -20.91 -3.90 11.84
N GLY A 20 -21.74 -2.90 11.51
CA GLY A 20 -22.57 -2.92 10.30
C GLY A 20 -21.78 -2.65 9.01
N ASN A 21 -20.56 -2.13 9.13
CA ASN A 21 -19.72 -1.73 7.99
C ASN A 21 -18.41 -2.52 7.97
N ALA A 22 -18.47 -3.81 8.31
CA ALA A 22 -17.30 -4.68 8.23
C ALA A 22 -17.04 -5.06 6.76
N ILE A 23 -15.77 -5.07 6.38
CA ILE A 23 -15.34 -5.46 5.04
C ILE A 23 -14.87 -6.91 5.06
N GLU A 24 -15.40 -7.70 4.14
CA GLU A 24 -14.95 -9.05 3.89
C GLU A 24 -13.62 -9.04 3.13
N VAL A 25 -12.62 -9.71 3.68
CA VAL A 25 -11.31 -9.91 3.06
C VAL A 25 -11.26 -11.28 2.37
N PRO A 26 -10.35 -11.56 1.41
CA PRO A 26 -10.34 -12.80 0.62
C PRO A 26 -10.15 -14.11 1.42
N CYS A 27 -9.86 -14.01 2.71
CA CYS A 27 -9.84 -15.11 3.68
C CYS A 27 -11.22 -15.37 4.33
N SER A 28 -12.31 -14.72 3.88
CA SER A 28 -13.68 -14.73 4.44
C SER A 28 -13.82 -14.20 5.89
N HIS A 29 -12.77 -13.59 6.43
CA HIS A 29 -12.84 -12.81 7.67
C HIS A 29 -13.38 -11.41 7.40
N HIS A 30 -13.92 -10.80 8.46
CA HIS A 30 -14.51 -9.48 8.40
C HIS A 30 -13.78 -8.54 9.35
N TYR A 31 -13.46 -7.33 8.87
CA TYR A 31 -12.81 -6.30 9.67
C TYR A 31 -13.61 -5.01 9.64
N CYS A 32 -13.79 -4.37 10.79
CA CYS A 32 -14.33 -3.02 10.84
C CYS A 32 -13.34 -2.03 10.19
N LEU A 33 -13.85 -0.90 9.70
CA LEU A 33 -13.05 0.13 9.03
C LEU A 33 -11.85 0.59 9.87
N THR A 34 -12.05 0.75 11.19
CA THR A 34 -11.01 1.20 12.11
C THR A 34 -9.88 0.18 12.22
N CYS A 35 -10.20 -1.10 12.46
CA CYS A 35 -9.18 -2.15 12.54
C CYS A 35 -8.47 -2.32 11.20
N LEU A 36 -9.22 -2.25 10.09
CA LEU A 36 -8.64 -2.37 8.76
C LEU A 36 -7.65 -1.24 8.50
N GLU A 37 -8.03 0.02 8.76
CA GLU A 37 -7.14 1.17 8.56
C GLU A 37 -5.87 1.08 9.40
N GLN A 38 -6.00 0.73 10.69
CA GLN A 38 -4.85 0.49 11.56
C GLN A 38 -3.95 -0.62 11.03
N PHE A 39 -4.53 -1.67 10.45
CA PHE A 39 -3.76 -2.78 9.88
C PHE A 39 -2.93 -2.33 8.67
N PHE A 40 -3.47 -1.45 7.83
CA PHE A 40 -2.73 -0.83 6.72
C PHE A 40 -1.68 0.17 7.22
N GLU A 41 -1.99 1.01 8.22
CA GLU A 41 -1.03 1.94 8.83
C GLU A 41 0.16 1.21 9.48
N LEU A 42 -0.09 0.07 10.13
CA LEU A 42 0.97 -0.80 10.67
C LEU A 42 1.84 -1.37 9.55
N ALA A 43 1.26 -1.84 8.44
CA ALA A 43 2.03 -2.32 7.29
C ALA A 43 2.84 -1.22 6.59
N LEU A 44 2.37 0.04 6.64
CA LEU A 44 3.14 1.19 6.15
C LEU A 44 4.38 1.45 7.01
N THR A 45 4.24 1.26 8.32
CA THR A 45 5.30 1.51 9.31
C THR A 45 6.30 0.35 9.38
N ASP A 46 5.80 -0.89 9.43
CA ASP A 46 6.59 -2.11 9.55
C ASP A 46 6.60 -2.89 8.22
N GLN A 47 7.78 -2.94 7.60
CA GLN A 47 7.96 -3.63 6.31
C GLN A 47 7.85 -5.15 6.42
N SER A 48 8.01 -5.73 7.61
CA SER A 48 7.97 -7.19 7.83
C SER A 48 6.54 -7.73 7.69
N VAL A 49 5.54 -6.89 8.02
CA VAL A 49 4.12 -7.22 7.87
C VAL A 49 3.53 -6.69 6.56
N PHE A 50 4.37 -6.12 5.69
CA PHE A 50 3.99 -5.70 4.34
C PHE A 50 4.15 -6.86 3.34
N PRO A 51 3.17 -7.12 2.45
CA PRO A 51 1.80 -6.58 2.46
C PRO A 51 0.96 -7.20 3.61
N PRO A 52 -0.06 -6.48 4.09
CA PRO A 52 -0.96 -6.95 5.14
C PRO A 52 -1.65 -8.24 4.68
N ARG A 53 -1.56 -9.27 5.53
CA ARG A 53 -2.03 -10.62 5.23
C ARG A 53 -3.01 -11.08 6.29
N CYS A 54 -4.08 -11.73 5.86
CA CYS A 54 -5.01 -12.48 6.70
C CYS A 54 -4.93 -13.96 6.35
N CYS A 55 -4.66 -14.83 7.33
CA CYS A 55 -4.64 -16.29 7.14
C CYS A 55 -3.76 -16.79 5.98
N SER A 56 -2.69 -16.07 5.67
CA SER A 56 -1.77 -16.29 4.53
C SER A 56 -2.20 -15.72 3.17
N LYS A 57 -3.35 -15.06 3.07
CA LYS A 57 -3.77 -14.32 1.87
C LYS A 57 -3.49 -12.83 2.03
N ALA A 58 -2.86 -12.21 1.03
CA ALA A 58 -2.68 -10.77 1.00
C ALA A 58 -4.04 -10.08 0.89
N ILE A 59 -4.20 -8.96 1.59
CA ILE A 59 -5.40 -8.14 1.50
C ILE A 59 -5.12 -7.08 0.43
N PRO A 60 -5.75 -7.19 -0.76
CA PRO A 60 -5.53 -6.23 -1.83
C PRO A 60 -6.10 -4.87 -1.45
N ILE A 61 -5.31 -3.81 -1.55
CA ILE A 61 -5.78 -2.47 -1.18
C ILE A 61 -6.93 -2.01 -2.07
N VAL A 62 -6.97 -2.45 -3.32
CA VAL A 62 -8.05 -2.13 -4.27
C VAL A 62 -9.44 -2.54 -3.79
N SER A 63 -9.55 -3.58 -2.95
CA SER A 63 -10.84 -4.03 -2.40
C SER A 63 -11.32 -3.16 -1.25
N VAL A 64 -10.42 -2.42 -0.62
CA VAL A 64 -10.70 -1.66 0.61
C VAL A 64 -10.46 -0.15 0.45
N SER A 65 -9.86 0.27 -0.66
CA SER A 65 -9.45 1.66 -0.92
C SER A 65 -10.61 2.64 -0.90
N SER A 66 -11.81 2.20 -1.29
CA SER A 66 -13.03 3.03 -1.24
C SER A 66 -13.48 3.36 0.17
N PHE A 67 -13.03 2.60 1.17
CA PHE A 67 -13.44 2.74 2.56
C PHE A 67 -12.33 3.31 3.47
N LEU A 68 -11.08 3.25 3.01
CA LEU A 68 -9.92 3.81 3.72
C LEU A 68 -9.76 5.30 3.41
N ARG A 69 -9.07 6.01 4.30
CA ARG A 69 -8.68 7.40 4.01
C ARG A 69 -7.77 7.45 2.77
N PRO A 70 -7.97 8.42 1.86
CA PRO A 70 -7.20 8.52 0.62
C PRO A 70 -5.70 8.72 0.85
N ILE A 71 -5.30 9.27 2.01
CA ILE A 71 -3.89 9.41 2.38
C ILE A 71 -3.23 8.05 2.67
N VAL A 72 -3.95 7.13 3.31
CA VAL A 72 -3.45 5.78 3.63
C VAL A 72 -3.29 4.99 2.33
N VAL A 73 -4.31 5.06 1.45
CA VAL A 73 -4.29 4.39 0.14
C VAL A 73 -3.11 4.85 -0.70
N GLN A 74 -2.94 6.16 -0.91
CA GLN A 74 -1.84 6.70 -1.70
C GLN A 74 -0.46 6.35 -1.14
N THR A 75 -0.32 6.34 0.19
CA THR A 75 0.94 5.98 0.84
C THR A 75 1.24 4.50 0.65
N PHE A 76 0.21 3.66 0.72
CA PHE A 76 0.32 2.22 0.53
C PHE A 76 0.65 1.86 -0.91
N GLU A 77 0.00 2.48 -1.90
CA GLU A 77 0.33 2.27 -3.31
C GLU A 77 1.77 2.65 -3.63
N LYS A 78 2.27 3.76 -3.07
CA LYS A 78 3.69 4.14 -3.21
C LYS A 78 4.62 3.08 -2.61
N LYS A 79 4.31 2.61 -1.40
CA LYS A 79 5.08 1.55 -0.71
C LYS A 79 5.00 0.21 -1.44
N GLU A 80 3.86 -0.12 -2.02
CA GLU A 80 3.64 -1.33 -2.80
C GLU A 80 4.52 -1.31 -4.05
N LEU A 81 4.56 -0.19 -4.77
CA LEU A 81 5.49 0.01 -5.88
C LEU A 81 6.96 -0.10 -5.44
N GLU A 82 7.33 0.48 -4.30
CA GLU A 82 8.69 0.33 -3.75
C GLU A 82 9.03 -1.12 -3.41
N PHE A 83 8.06 -1.90 -2.90
CA PHE A 83 8.24 -3.29 -2.52
C PHE A 83 8.27 -4.24 -3.72
N GLU A 84 7.39 -4.02 -4.70
CA GLU A 84 7.31 -4.82 -5.93
C GLU A 84 8.50 -4.57 -6.86
N THR A 85 9.07 -3.35 -6.82
CA THR A 85 10.26 -3.01 -7.61
C THR A 85 11.51 -3.73 -7.08
N ARG A 86 11.80 -4.90 -7.65
CA ARG A 86 13.01 -5.71 -7.36
C ARG A 86 14.33 -4.97 -7.55
N TYR A 87 14.37 -3.95 -8.40
CA TYR A 87 15.56 -3.14 -8.69
C TYR A 87 15.29 -1.68 -8.33
N LYS A 88 15.54 -1.34 -7.06
CA LYS A 88 15.35 0.02 -6.57
C LYS A 88 16.45 0.91 -7.13
N VAL A 89 16.09 1.74 -8.09
CA VAL A 89 16.99 2.73 -8.66
C VAL A 89 16.77 4.05 -7.91
N TYR A 90 17.73 4.40 -7.07
CA TYR A 90 17.76 5.69 -6.40
C TYR A 90 18.67 6.64 -7.17
N CYS A 91 18.32 7.92 -7.16
CA CYS A 91 19.20 8.96 -7.67
C CYS A 91 20.54 8.95 -6.89
N SER A 92 21.67 8.87 -7.59
CA SER A 92 23.01 8.85 -6.95
C SER A 92 23.40 10.17 -6.27
N SER A 93 22.66 11.24 -6.53
CA SER A 93 22.93 12.56 -5.96
C SER A 93 22.54 12.57 -4.49
N LYS A 94 23.51 12.82 -3.59
CA LYS A 94 23.31 12.94 -2.13
C LYS A 94 22.25 13.96 -1.71
N ARG A 95 21.85 14.87 -2.61
CA ARG A 95 20.84 15.91 -2.37
C ARG A 95 19.43 15.51 -2.76
N CYS A 96 19.27 14.48 -3.60
CA CYS A 96 17.98 14.13 -4.18
C CYS A 96 17.39 12.91 -3.48
N SER A 97 18.13 11.81 -3.35
CA SER A 97 17.69 10.57 -2.67
C SER A 97 16.28 10.06 -3.02
N THR A 98 15.68 10.57 -4.10
CA THR A 98 14.32 10.24 -4.53
C THR A 98 14.32 8.90 -5.24
N PHE A 99 13.32 8.07 -4.94
CA PHE A 99 13.05 6.83 -5.65
C PHE A 99 12.61 7.13 -7.09
N ILE A 100 13.23 6.48 -8.08
CA ILE A 100 12.89 6.62 -9.49
C ILE A 100 11.98 5.44 -9.89
N PRO A 101 10.71 5.68 -10.24
CA PRO A 101 9.81 4.62 -10.65
C PRO A 101 10.26 4.00 -11.99
N PRO A 102 10.02 2.69 -12.20
CA PRO A 102 10.50 1.95 -13.37
C PRO A 102 9.95 2.46 -14.70
N SER A 103 8.81 3.16 -14.71
CA SER A 103 8.24 3.82 -15.89
C SER A 103 9.14 4.92 -16.48
N ASN A 104 10.10 5.43 -15.69
CA ASN A 104 11.06 6.45 -16.10
C ASN A 104 12.45 5.86 -16.42
N ILE A 105 12.59 4.53 -16.50
CA ILE A 105 13.84 3.87 -16.86
C ILE A 105 13.79 3.53 -18.36
N VAL A 106 14.45 4.35 -19.18
CA VAL A 106 14.61 4.06 -20.61
C VAL A 106 15.51 2.85 -20.76
N LYS A 107 14.98 1.78 -21.36
CA LYS A 107 15.51 0.39 -21.37
C LYS A 107 16.92 0.16 -21.93
N ASP A 108 17.65 1.18 -22.35
CA ASP A 108 18.98 1.02 -22.97
C ASP A 108 20.08 1.87 -22.34
N ILE A 109 19.76 2.70 -21.33
CA ILE A 109 20.75 3.55 -20.66
C ILE A 109 20.51 3.44 -19.16
N VAL A 110 21.59 3.23 -18.40
CA VAL A 110 21.56 3.28 -16.92
C VAL A 110 21.48 4.75 -16.46
N GLU A 111 20.54 5.49 -17.03
CA GLU A 111 20.28 6.90 -16.78
C GLU A 111 18.77 7.08 -16.66
N GLY A 112 18.27 7.08 -15.42
CA GLY A 112 16.94 7.59 -15.12
C GLY A 112 17.00 9.11 -15.02
N THR A 113 16.13 9.80 -15.75
CA THR A 113 16.03 11.26 -15.68
C THR A 113 15.23 11.66 -14.44
N CYS A 114 15.91 12.21 -13.44
CA CYS A 114 15.27 12.94 -12.36
C CYS A 114 14.84 14.31 -12.90
N TRP A 115 13.55 14.64 -12.83
CA TRP A 115 12.99 15.87 -13.43
C TRP A 115 13.53 17.16 -12.80
N GLU A 116 14.23 17.07 -11.66
CA GLU A 116 14.73 18.23 -10.93
C GLU A 116 16.17 18.64 -11.32
N MET A 117 16.96 17.75 -11.93
CA MET A 117 18.29 18.09 -12.43
C MET A 117 18.67 17.22 -13.65
N SER A 118 18.93 17.90 -14.77
CA SER A 118 19.45 17.36 -16.02
C SER A 118 20.61 16.37 -15.79
N ALA A 119 20.40 15.13 -16.24
CA ALA A 119 21.39 14.07 -16.42
C ALA A 119 22.25 13.71 -15.19
N GLY A 120 21.69 12.86 -14.30
CA GLY A 120 22.44 12.26 -13.19
C GLY A 120 22.53 10.73 -13.34
N ARG A 121 23.75 10.18 -13.32
CA ARG A 121 23.99 8.73 -13.28
C ARG A 121 23.24 8.09 -12.11
N VAL A 122 22.48 7.04 -12.36
CA VAL A 122 21.79 6.29 -11.30
C VAL A 122 22.66 5.14 -10.80
N ASN A 123 22.70 4.93 -9.48
CA ASN A 123 23.51 3.86 -8.90
C ASN A 123 22.62 2.62 -8.74
N ARG A 124 22.98 1.55 -9.42
CA ARG A 124 22.39 0.23 -9.19
C ARG A 124 22.91 -0.27 -7.85
N ARG A 125 22.05 -0.36 -6.83
CA ARG A 125 22.37 -1.13 -5.63
C ARG A 125 21.67 -2.48 -5.77
N GLY A 126 22.45 -3.52 -6.04
CA GLY A 126 21.96 -4.91 -5.97
C GLY A 126 21.64 -5.31 -4.53
N PRO A 127 21.01 -6.48 -4.34
CA PRO A 127 20.71 -7.02 -3.01
C PRO A 127 21.97 -7.22 -2.16
#